data_AF-A0A0P9E701-F1
#
_entry.id   AF-A0A0P9E701-F1
#
_cell.length_a   1.000
_cell.length_b   1.000
_cell.length_c   1.000
_cell.angle_alpha   90.00
_cell.angle_beta   90.00
_cell.angle_gamma   90.00
#
_symmetry.space_group_name_H-M   'P 1'
#
loop_
_entity.id
_entity.type
_entity.pdbx_description
1 polymer ?
#
loop_
_entity_poly.entity_id
_entity_poly.type
_entity_poly.pdbx_seq_one_letter_code
_entity_poly.pdbx_strand_id
1 'polypeptide(L)'
;MIKVGCCGYPTSMKKYQEIFGLVELNTTFYRYPKTSTVVKWREKAPEKFEFTVKANQDISHKFKFKSEPSVKAFEQMKEICKALRTRILLIQTPGSFRPDKLKDAHEFLSKINHEGLVVVWETRGPSWDDPHMRERLAKLLQELEVSHVTDPFRAMPTYTSDVAYFRLHGLGERMYYYQYTDAELKRLHQLVEPLEAEGKQIYVLFNNLSMFDDALRFMRYLETNSFPSLTGTVGLESVKSVMEKTRYPATKSVLLKKLGWRLVEVEEGKQVKLNELLKGIPSKTYGSVEEVLREIKL
;
A
#
# COMPACT_ATOMS: atom_id res chain seq x y z
N MET A 1 -7.56 -3.09 16.90
CA MET A 1 -6.24 -2.41 16.82
C MET A 1 -5.85 -2.30 15.36
N ILE A 2 -5.61 -1.09 14.87
CA ILE A 2 -5.15 -0.83 13.49
C ILE A 2 -3.62 -0.94 13.42
N LYS A 3 -3.11 -1.86 12.59
CA LYS A 3 -1.68 -2.00 12.30
C LYS A 3 -1.33 -1.30 10.99
N VAL A 4 -0.34 -0.42 11.05
CA VAL A 4 0.07 0.41 9.91
C VAL A 4 1.46 0.00 9.44
N GLY A 5 1.64 -0.13 8.13
CA GLY A 5 2.92 -0.47 7.53
C GLY A 5 3.02 -0.07 6.07
N CYS A 6 4.08 -0.52 5.41
CA CYS A 6 4.37 -0.24 4.01
C CYS A 6 4.54 -1.52 3.20
N CYS A 7 4.30 -1.41 1.90
CA CYS A 7 4.57 -2.44 0.91
C CYS A 7 6.06 -2.50 0.56
N GLY A 8 6.85 -3.03 1.50
CA GLY A 8 8.30 -3.10 1.45
C GLY A 8 8.96 -2.00 2.30
N TYR A 9 10.29 -1.92 2.21
CA TYR A 9 11.07 -0.94 2.97
C TYR A 9 11.37 0.29 2.10
N PRO A 10 10.67 1.44 2.29
CA PRO A 10 10.96 2.70 1.57
C PRO A 10 12.25 3.39 2.05
N THR A 11 12.78 2.98 3.20
CA THR A 11 14.03 3.46 3.79
C THR A 11 14.88 2.25 4.21
N SER A 12 16.00 2.48 4.90
CA SER A 12 16.80 1.37 5.42
C SER A 12 15.98 0.51 6.40
N MET A 13 16.18 -0.80 6.36
CA MET A 13 15.46 -1.75 7.21
C MET A 13 15.55 -1.38 8.69
N LYS A 14 16.73 -0.96 9.15
CA LYS A 14 16.96 -0.53 10.54
C LYS A 14 16.08 0.67 10.91
N LYS A 15 16.16 1.76 10.14
CA LYS A 15 15.38 2.98 10.39
C LYS A 15 13.87 2.70 10.33
N TYR A 16 13.45 1.80 9.44
CA TYR A 16 12.06 1.43 9.31
C TYR A 16 11.54 0.68 10.55
N GLN A 17 12.28 -0.32 11.01
CA GLN A 17 11.88 -1.18 12.14
C GLN A 17 11.94 -0.46 13.50
N GLU A 18 12.65 0.68 13.59
CA GLU A 18 12.62 1.58 14.75
C GLU A 18 11.29 2.36 14.85
N ILE A 19 10.53 2.47 13.76
CA ILE A 19 9.33 3.31 13.66
C ILE A 19 8.08 2.46 13.50
N PHE A 20 8.09 1.50 12.57
CA PHE A 20 6.94 0.66 12.25
C PHE A 20 7.09 -0.74 12.83
N GLY A 21 5.98 -1.30 13.29
CA GLY A 21 5.89 -2.69 13.76
C GLY A 21 5.51 -3.71 12.68
N LEU A 22 5.33 -3.28 11.41
CA LEU A 22 4.75 -4.09 10.35
C LEU A 22 5.37 -3.77 8.98
N VAL A 23 5.65 -4.79 8.16
CA VAL A 23 5.97 -4.62 6.73
C VAL A 23 5.39 -5.74 5.89
N GLU A 24 4.95 -5.42 4.67
CA GLU A 24 4.63 -6.40 3.63
C GLU A 24 5.86 -6.68 2.76
N LEU A 25 6.34 -7.92 2.75
CA LEU A 25 7.45 -8.34 1.89
C LEU A 25 6.98 -8.57 0.46
N ASN A 26 7.56 -7.80 -0.46
CA ASN A 26 7.30 -7.91 -1.89
C ASN A 26 8.38 -8.73 -2.64
N THR A 27 9.56 -8.97 -2.07
CA THR A 27 10.64 -9.71 -2.74
C THR A 27 10.23 -11.13 -3.12
N THR A 28 9.42 -11.77 -2.29
CA THR A 28 8.87 -13.12 -2.49
C THR A 28 7.97 -13.24 -3.71
N PHE A 29 7.37 -12.13 -4.16
CA PHE A 29 6.60 -12.09 -5.40
C PHE A 29 7.43 -12.50 -6.62
N TYR A 30 8.71 -12.10 -6.65
CA TYR A 30 9.58 -12.29 -7.81
C TYR A 30 10.43 -13.56 -7.72
N ARG A 31 10.76 -14.02 -6.51
CA ARG A 31 11.64 -15.16 -6.28
C ARG A 31 11.27 -15.89 -5.00
N TYR A 32 11.54 -17.18 -4.93
CA TYR A 32 11.53 -17.92 -3.67
C TYR A 32 12.87 -17.71 -2.96
N PRO A 33 12.93 -16.94 -1.85
CA PRO A 33 14.16 -16.79 -1.09
C PRO A 33 14.57 -18.14 -0.47
N LYS A 34 15.88 -18.34 -0.30
CA LYS A 34 16.40 -19.48 0.47
C LYS A 34 15.91 -19.41 1.91
N THR A 35 15.56 -20.54 2.53
CA THR A 35 15.13 -20.61 3.93
C THR A 35 16.09 -19.90 4.88
N SER A 36 17.40 -20.08 4.70
CA SER A 36 18.43 -19.40 5.50
C SER A 36 18.41 -17.87 5.38
N THR A 37 17.94 -17.33 4.26
CA THR A 37 17.75 -15.89 4.09
C THR A 37 16.54 -15.40 4.88
N VAL A 38 15.44 -16.15 4.82
CA VAL A 38 14.19 -15.81 5.51
C VAL A 38 14.37 -15.89 7.03
N VAL A 39 15.07 -16.92 7.53
CA VAL A 39 15.43 -17.06 8.95
C VAL A 39 16.25 -15.85 9.42
N LYS A 40 17.26 -15.44 8.65
CA LYS A 40 18.06 -14.23 8.96
C LYS A 40 17.22 -12.95 8.97
N TRP A 41 16.21 -12.82 8.10
CA TRP A 41 15.30 -11.67 8.15
C TRP A 41 14.50 -11.67 9.44
N ARG A 42 14.01 -12.83 9.87
CA ARG A 42 13.27 -12.97 11.14
C ARG A 42 14.14 -12.65 12.34
N GLU A 43 15.34 -13.21 12.41
CA GLU A 43 16.29 -13.02 13.52
C GLU A 43 16.74 -11.56 13.68
N LYS A 44 16.87 -10.82 12.57
CA LYS A 44 17.28 -9.41 12.59
C LYS A 44 16.17 -8.44 12.98
N ALA A 45 14.91 -8.83 12.81
CA ALA A 45 13.78 -7.97 13.11
C ALA A 45 13.41 -8.05 14.60
N PRO A 46 12.93 -6.94 15.21
CA PRO A 46 12.48 -6.93 16.59
C PRO A 46 11.48 -8.05 16.90
N GLU A 47 11.46 -8.56 18.12
CA GLU A 47 10.65 -9.73 18.50
C GLU A 47 9.17 -9.57 18.14
N LYS A 48 8.60 -8.39 18.40
CA LYS A 48 7.19 -8.05 18.12
C LYS A 48 6.94 -7.54 16.70
N PHE A 49 7.97 -7.43 15.86
CA PHE A 49 7.81 -6.94 14.49
C PHE A 49 7.09 -7.98 13.63
N GLU A 50 6.06 -7.56 12.92
CA GLU A 50 5.25 -8.41 12.06
C GLU A 50 5.67 -8.30 10.60
N PHE A 51 5.74 -9.45 9.96
CA PHE A 51 5.83 -9.53 8.51
C PHE A 51 4.47 -9.98 7.97
N THR A 52 4.14 -9.49 6.78
CA THR A 52 3.17 -10.11 5.88
C THR A 52 3.90 -10.39 4.57
N VAL A 53 3.42 -11.36 3.80
CA VAL A 53 4.15 -11.81 2.61
C VAL A 53 3.27 -11.69 1.38
N LYS A 54 3.77 -11.07 0.32
CA LYS A 54 3.16 -11.18 -1.00
C LYS A 54 3.60 -12.50 -1.64
N ALA A 55 2.62 -13.34 -1.98
CA ALA A 55 2.82 -14.63 -2.58
C ALA A 55 3.57 -14.53 -3.91
N ASN A 56 4.29 -15.59 -4.28
CA ASN A 56 5.01 -15.62 -5.54
C ASN A 56 4.07 -15.47 -6.75
N GLN A 57 4.52 -14.75 -7.78
CA GLN A 57 3.77 -14.52 -9.02
C GLN A 57 3.37 -15.81 -9.74
N ASP A 58 4.03 -16.93 -9.45
CA ASP A 58 3.65 -18.25 -9.93
C ASP A 58 2.17 -18.54 -9.65
N ILE A 59 1.71 -18.29 -8.42
CA ILE A 59 0.32 -18.59 -8.01
C ILE A 59 -0.68 -17.75 -8.80
N SER A 60 -0.49 -16.42 -8.84
CA SER A 60 -1.52 -15.48 -9.28
C SER A 60 -1.36 -14.92 -10.71
N HIS A 61 -0.15 -14.89 -11.26
CA HIS A 61 0.13 -14.31 -12.59
C HIS A 61 0.44 -15.39 -13.63
N LYS A 62 1.32 -16.35 -13.29
CA LYS A 62 1.75 -17.41 -14.21
C LYS A 62 0.70 -18.51 -14.32
N PHE A 63 0.31 -19.10 -13.18
CA PHE A 63 -0.67 -20.18 -13.14
C PHE A 63 -2.09 -19.68 -13.02
N LYS A 64 -2.30 -18.43 -12.56
CA LYS A 64 -3.64 -17.82 -12.45
C LYS A 64 -4.63 -18.74 -11.74
N PHE A 65 -4.22 -19.27 -10.58
CA PHE A 65 -5.00 -20.23 -9.78
C PHE A 65 -5.33 -21.57 -10.43
N LYS A 66 -4.69 -21.95 -11.53
CA LYS A 66 -4.76 -23.33 -12.00
C LYS A 66 -4.27 -24.27 -10.88
N SER A 67 -5.16 -25.14 -10.45
CA SER A 67 -5.08 -25.83 -9.15
C SER A 67 -3.72 -26.49 -8.86
N GLU A 68 -3.36 -27.60 -9.50
CA GLU A 68 -2.14 -28.35 -9.15
C GLU A 68 -0.84 -27.52 -9.10
N PRO A 69 -0.49 -26.69 -10.10
CA PRO A 69 0.74 -25.90 -10.03
C PRO A 69 0.65 -24.76 -8.99
N SER A 70 -0.54 -24.17 -8.78
CA SER A 70 -0.74 -23.15 -7.74
C SER A 70 -0.67 -23.73 -6.33
N VAL A 71 -1.19 -24.94 -6.09
CA VAL A 71 -1.07 -25.64 -4.80
C VAL A 71 0.39 -25.92 -4.48
N LYS A 72 1.18 -26.44 -5.44
CA LYS A 72 2.62 -26.67 -5.24
C LYS A 72 3.38 -25.39 -4.91
N ALA A 73 3.06 -24.27 -5.57
CA ALA A 73 3.65 -22.97 -5.29
C ALA A 73 3.21 -22.42 -3.91
N PHE A 74 1.95 -22.66 -3.51
CA PHE A 74 1.44 -22.30 -2.19
C PHE A 74 2.19 -23.03 -1.07
N GLU A 75 2.43 -24.34 -1.21
CA GLU A 75 3.20 -25.11 -0.22
C GLU A 75 4.61 -24.56 -0.01
N GLN A 76 5.29 -24.13 -1.08
CA GLN A 76 6.59 -23.45 -0.96
C GLN A 76 6.48 -22.11 -0.23
N MET A 77 5.42 -21.34 -0.50
CA MET A 77 5.16 -20.09 0.20
C MET A 77 4.82 -20.31 1.69
N LYS A 78 4.14 -21.40 2.04
CA LYS A 78 3.82 -21.77 3.41
C LYS A 78 5.08 -22.01 4.23
N GLU A 79 6.07 -22.73 3.67
CA GLU A 79 7.38 -22.92 4.33
C GLU A 79 8.14 -21.61 4.54
N ILE A 80 8.10 -20.69 3.56
CA ILE A 80 8.65 -19.33 3.73
C ILE A 80 7.93 -18.60 4.85
N CYS A 81 6.60 -18.69 4.90
CA CYS A 81 5.79 -18.02 5.92
C CYS A 81 6.11 -18.54 7.33
N LYS A 82 6.24 -19.86 7.47
CA LYS A 82 6.64 -20.55 8.71
C LYS A 82 8.02 -20.11 9.18
N ALA A 83 9.02 -20.09 8.28
CA ALA A 83 10.38 -19.65 8.61
C ALA A 83 10.43 -18.17 9.04
N LEU A 84 9.58 -17.32 8.45
CA LEU A 84 9.47 -15.90 8.81
C LEU A 84 8.58 -15.65 10.03
N ARG A 85 7.87 -16.67 10.52
CA ARG A 85 6.85 -16.54 11.57
C ARG A 85 5.78 -15.49 11.22
N THR A 86 5.43 -15.37 9.93
CA THR A 86 4.31 -14.52 9.48
C THR A 86 3.01 -15.30 9.59
N ARG A 87 1.91 -14.56 9.80
CA ARG A 87 0.55 -15.10 9.84
C ARG A 87 -0.27 -14.78 8.60
N ILE A 88 0.20 -13.90 7.71
CA ILE A 88 -0.59 -13.43 6.55
C ILE A 88 0.17 -13.65 5.25
N LEU A 89 -0.52 -14.26 4.28
CA LEU A 89 -0.09 -14.41 2.89
C LEU A 89 -1.06 -13.69 1.95
N LEU A 90 -0.60 -12.58 1.38
CA LEU A 90 -1.30 -11.84 0.35
C LEU A 90 -1.13 -12.52 -1.00
N ILE A 91 -2.23 -12.84 -1.65
CA ILE A 91 -2.28 -13.25 -3.04
C ILE A 91 -2.90 -12.11 -3.83
N GLN A 92 -2.15 -11.49 -4.74
CA GLN A 92 -2.67 -10.41 -5.60
C GLN A 92 -2.74 -10.90 -7.05
N THR A 93 -3.93 -10.90 -7.63
CA THR A 93 -4.12 -11.24 -9.05
C THR A 93 -3.98 -10.00 -9.95
N PRO A 94 -3.53 -10.15 -11.21
CA PRO A 94 -3.45 -9.04 -12.16
C PRO A 94 -4.83 -8.68 -12.72
N GLY A 95 -4.95 -7.50 -13.34
CA GLY A 95 -6.19 -7.08 -14.04
C GLY A 95 -6.65 -8.00 -15.18
N SER A 96 -5.77 -8.88 -15.66
CA SER A 96 -6.09 -9.92 -16.65
C SER A 96 -6.68 -11.20 -16.05
N PHE A 97 -6.74 -11.30 -14.72
CA PHE A 97 -7.51 -12.31 -14.00
C PHE A 97 -8.92 -11.75 -13.78
N ARG A 98 -9.86 -12.24 -14.56
CA ARG A 98 -11.23 -11.73 -14.66
C ARG A 98 -12.21 -12.71 -13.99
N PRO A 99 -13.45 -12.27 -13.66
CA PRO A 99 -14.43 -13.11 -12.95
C PRO A 99 -14.83 -14.43 -13.63
N ASP A 100 -14.61 -14.59 -14.94
CA ASP A 100 -14.79 -15.88 -15.64
C ASP A 100 -13.89 -16.99 -15.09
N LYS A 101 -12.79 -16.63 -14.41
CA LYS A 101 -11.83 -17.55 -13.79
C LYS A 101 -12.10 -17.81 -12.31
N LEU A 102 -13.26 -17.39 -11.80
CA LEU A 102 -13.62 -17.59 -10.40
C LEU A 102 -13.65 -19.08 -10.02
N LYS A 103 -13.94 -19.97 -10.99
CA LYS A 103 -13.86 -21.42 -10.81
C LYS A 103 -12.44 -21.90 -10.50
N ASP A 104 -11.43 -21.37 -11.19
CA ASP A 104 -10.02 -21.70 -10.92
C ASP A 104 -9.63 -21.25 -9.50
N ALA A 105 -10.08 -20.05 -9.09
CA ALA A 105 -9.87 -19.55 -7.73
C ALA A 105 -10.50 -20.47 -6.68
N HIS A 106 -11.75 -20.87 -6.87
CA HIS A 106 -12.46 -21.78 -5.98
C HIS A 106 -11.74 -23.13 -5.85
N GLU A 107 -11.37 -23.75 -6.97
CA GLU A 107 -10.68 -25.05 -6.97
C GLU A 107 -9.31 -24.99 -6.29
N PHE A 108 -8.54 -23.93 -6.52
CA PHE A 108 -7.25 -23.76 -5.85
C PHE A 108 -7.41 -23.50 -4.35
N LEU A 109 -8.23 -22.52 -3.97
CA LEU A 109 -8.39 -22.10 -2.58
C LEU A 109 -9.08 -23.18 -1.71
N SER A 110 -9.94 -24.02 -2.28
CA SER A 110 -10.54 -25.16 -1.56
C SER A 110 -9.57 -26.34 -1.33
N LYS A 111 -8.47 -26.42 -2.09
CA LYS A 111 -7.49 -27.52 -1.99
C LYS A 111 -6.28 -27.20 -1.12
N ILE A 112 -6.01 -25.92 -0.83
CA ILE A 112 -4.88 -25.54 0.01
C ILE A 112 -5.17 -25.82 1.48
N ASN A 113 -4.18 -26.36 2.19
CA ASN A 113 -4.24 -26.45 3.64
C ASN A 113 -3.56 -25.22 4.25
N HIS A 114 -4.35 -24.37 4.90
CA HIS A 114 -3.88 -23.11 5.47
C HIS A 114 -2.92 -23.30 6.65
N GLU A 115 -3.04 -24.37 7.45
CA GLU A 115 -2.25 -24.59 8.68
C GLU A 115 -2.17 -23.34 9.60
N GLY A 116 -3.28 -22.60 9.70
CA GLY A 116 -3.36 -21.37 10.50
C GLY A 116 -2.82 -20.10 9.82
N LEU A 117 -2.35 -20.19 8.57
CA LEU A 117 -1.99 -19.04 7.74
C LEU A 117 -3.25 -18.33 7.26
N VAL A 118 -3.35 -17.03 7.52
CA VAL A 118 -4.42 -16.19 6.99
C VAL A 118 -4.10 -15.83 5.54
N VAL A 119 -4.87 -16.38 4.61
CA VAL A 119 -4.78 -16.03 3.20
C VAL A 119 -5.69 -14.84 2.92
N VAL A 120 -5.15 -13.81 2.27
CA VAL A 120 -5.92 -12.64 1.84
C VAL A 120 -5.76 -12.45 0.34
N TRP A 121 -6.85 -12.14 -0.36
CA TRP A 121 -6.85 -12.03 -1.82
C TRP A 121 -7.19 -10.62 -2.28
N GLU A 122 -6.27 -10.01 -3.02
CA GLU A 122 -6.47 -8.76 -3.74
C GLU A 122 -6.83 -8.99 -5.21
N THR A 123 -8.02 -8.53 -5.59
CA THR A 123 -8.45 -8.49 -6.99
C THR A 123 -8.05 -7.17 -7.64
N ARG A 124 -7.81 -7.19 -8.96
CA ARG A 124 -7.41 -6.00 -9.74
C ARG A 124 -8.23 -5.90 -11.01
N GLY A 125 -8.50 -4.66 -11.42
CA GLY A 125 -9.13 -4.34 -12.69
C GLY A 125 -10.65 -4.12 -12.58
N PRO A 126 -11.23 -3.33 -13.49
CA PRO A 126 -12.61 -2.85 -13.38
C PRO A 126 -13.66 -3.96 -13.53
N SER A 127 -13.28 -5.14 -14.04
CA SER A 127 -14.20 -6.28 -14.14
C SER A 127 -14.70 -6.79 -12.78
N TRP A 128 -14.04 -6.41 -11.69
CA TRP A 128 -14.43 -6.78 -10.32
C TRP A 128 -15.35 -5.74 -9.65
N ASP A 129 -15.63 -4.62 -10.32
CA ASP A 129 -16.45 -3.54 -9.75
C ASP A 129 -17.96 -3.76 -9.97
N ASP A 130 -18.32 -4.69 -10.86
CA ASP A 130 -19.72 -5.06 -11.12
C ASP A 130 -20.41 -5.60 -9.84
N PRO A 131 -21.58 -5.06 -9.43
CA PRO A 131 -22.25 -5.46 -8.20
C PRO A 131 -22.57 -6.96 -8.11
N HIS A 132 -22.99 -7.59 -9.21
CA HIS A 132 -23.30 -9.01 -9.23
C HIS A 132 -22.02 -9.85 -9.09
N MET A 133 -20.91 -9.45 -9.72
CA MET A 133 -19.62 -10.09 -9.53
C MET A 133 -19.09 -9.93 -8.10
N ARG A 134 -19.31 -8.77 -7.48
CA ARG A 134 -18.94 -8.53 -6.08
C ARG A 134 -19.72 -9.43 -5.12
N GLU A 135 -21.01 -9.64 -5.34
CA GLU A 135 -21.81 -10.58 -4.54
C GLU A 135 -21.31 -12.03 -4.69
N ARG A 136 -21.03 -12.46 -5.93
CA ARG A 136 -20.46 -13.79 -6.19
C ARG A 136 -19.10 -13.98 -5.52
N LEU A 137 -18.24 -12.95 -5.58
CA LEU A 137 -16.96 -12.95 -4.90
C LEU A 137 -17.15 -13.02 -3.38
N ALA A 138 -18.08 -12.25 -2.80
CA ALA A 138 -18.39 -12.29 -1.37
C ALA A 138 -18.74 -13.72 -0.90
N LYS A 139 -19.63 -14.40 -1.61
CA LYS A 139 -20.06 -15.77 -1.30
C LYS A 139 -18.88 -16.75 -1.31
N LEU A 140 -18.05 -16.71 -2.35
CA LEU A 140 -16.86 -17.58 -2.45
C LEU A 140 -15.85 -17.29 -1.34
N LEU A 141 -15.57 -16.01 -1.08
CA LEU A 141 -14.61 -15.62 -0.07
C LEU A 141 -15.07 -15.98 1.35
N GLN A 142 -16.39 -15.89 1.61
CA GLN A 142 -16.99 -16.35 2.85
C GLN A 142 -16.89 -17.86 3.01
N GLU A 143 -17.23 -18.63 1.98
CA GLU A 143 -17.12 -20.10 1.97
C GLU A 143 -15.70 -20.58 2.28
N LEU A 144 -14.69 -19.88 1.76
CA LEU A 144 -13.28 -20.27 1.84
C LEU A 144 -12.51 -19.52 2.95
N GLU A 145 -13.18 -18.68 3.72
CA GLU A 145 -12.61 -17.85 4.79
C GLU A 145 -11.43 -16.96 4.36
N VAL A 146 -11.42 -16.48 3.11
CA VAL A 146 -10.37 -15.63 2.54
C VAL A 146 -10.79 -14.17 2.53
N SER A 147 -10.09 -13.28 3.24
CA SER A 147 -10.44 -11.85 3.22
C SER A 147 -10.15 -11.19 1.88
N HIS A 148 -11.08 -10.35 1.43
CA HIS A 148 -10.88 -9.49 0.27
C HIS A 148 -9.95 -8.32 0.66
N VAL A 149 -8.89 -8.13 -0.10
CA VAL A 149 -8.01 -6.97 -0.01
C VAL A 149 -8.40 -5.93 -1.03
N THR A 150 -8.63 -4.71 -0.59
CA THR A 150 -8.95 -3.57 -1.46
C THR A 150 -8.19 -2.30 -1.05
N ASP A 151 -8.25 -1.30 -1.93
CA ASP A 151 -8.02 0.08 -1.53
C ASP A 151 -9.37 0.65 -1.05
N PRO A 152 -9.53 1.00 0.24
CA PRO A 152 -10.83 1.36 0.81
C PRO A 152 -11.41 2.66 0.23
N PHE A 153 -10.58 3.52 -0.37
CA PHE A 153 -11.07 4.69 -1.08
C PHE A 153 -11.72 4.36 -2.42
N ARG A 154 -11.42 3.19 -3.00
CA ARG A 154 -11.98 2.74 -4.27
C ARG A 154 -13.19 1.85 -4.06
N ALA A 155 -13.06 0.88 -3.15
CA ALA A 155 -14.16 0.03 -2.73
C ALA A 155 -13.86 -0.61 -1.38
N MET A 156 -14.87 -0.73 -0.52
CA MET A 156 -14.78 -1.58 0.67
C MET A 156 -14.66 -3.06 0.26
N PRO A 157 -14.03 -3.91 1.09
CA PRO A 157 -13.96 -5.35 0.85
C PRO A 157 -15.35 -5.96 0.78
N THR A 158 -15.52 -6.97 -0.07
CA THR A 158 -16.79 -7.72 -0.19
C THR A 158 -17.00 -8.72 0.93
N TYR A 159 -15.90 -9.16 1.56
CA TYR A 159 -15.88 -10.05 2.70
C TYR A 159 -14.56 -9.86 3.47
N THR A 160 -14.64 -9.92 4.79
CA THR A 160 -13.49 -9.92 5.71
C THR A 160 -13.71 -11.02 6.75
N SER A 161 -12.75 -11.94 6.87
CA SER A 161 -12.69 -12.88 8.00
C SER A 161 -12.22 -12.10 9.26
N ASP A 162 -11.41 -12.70 10.14
CA ASP A 162 -10.88 -12.00 11.32
C ASP A 162 -9.89 -10.87 10.97
N VAL A 163 -9.34 -10.89 9.75
CA VAL A 163 -8.37 -9.91 9.27
C VAL A 163 -8.98 -9.04 8.18
N ALA A 164 -9.03 -7.73 8.40
CA ALA A 164 -9.29 -6.74 7.36
C ALA A 164 -7.96 -6.21 6.85
N TYR A 165 -7.65 -6.41 5.57
CA TYR A 165 -6.35 -6.06 5.00
C TYR A 165 -6.52 -5.08 3.84
N PHE A 166 -5.94 -3.90 3.98
CA PHE A 166 -6.07 -2.78 3.04
C PHE A 166 -4.73 -2.44 2.42
N ARG A 167 -4.73 -2.15 1.11
CA ARG A 167 -3.54 -1.69 0.40
C ARG A 167 -3.83 -0.39 -0.33
N LEU A 168 -3.09 0.66 0.01
CA LEU A 168 -3.30 2.01 -0.50
C LEU A 168 -2.33 2.30 -1.63
N HIS A 169 -2.86 2.58 -2.82
CA HIS A 169 -2.05 2.76 -4.03
C HIS A 169 -1.98 4.21 -4.52
N GLY A 170 -2.69 5.11 -3.85
CA GLY A 170 -2.85 6.51 -4.25
C GLY A 170 -4.12 6.72 -5.08
N LEU A 171 -4.63 7.94 -5.05
CA LEU A 171 -5.88 8.34 -5.73
C LEU A 171 -5.63 9.12 -7.04
N GLY A 172 -4.37 9.21 -7.47
CA GLY A 172 -4.00 9.88 -8.70
C GLY A 172 -4.24 9.02 -9.93
N GLU A 173 -4.32 9.64 -11.11
CA GLU A 173 -4.42 8.96 -12.40
C GLU A 173 -3.25 8.00 -12.62
N ARG A 174 -2.05 8.41 -12.20
CA ARG A 174 -0.86 7.58 -12.24
C ARG A 174 -0.72 6.83 -10.92
N MET A 175 -0.91 5.51 -10.99
CA MET A 175 -0.76 4.60 -9.86
C MET A 175 0.56 4.85 -9.10
N TYR A 176 0.48 4.84 -7.78
CA TYR A 176 1.57 5.11 -6.82
C TYR A 176 2.05 6.56 -6.74
N TYR A 177 1.86 7.42 -7.75
CA TYR A 177 2.30 8.82 -7.72
C TYR A 177 1.31 9.68 -6.94
N TYR A 178 1.33 9.53 -5.61
CA TYR A 178 0.40 10.18 -4.71
C TYR A 178 0.99 10.39 -3.33
N GLN A 179 0.50 11.42 -2.66
CA GLN A 179 0.71 11.69 -1.25
C GLN A 179 -0.66 12.06 -0.65
N TYR A 180 -1.02 11.42 0.46
CA TYR A 180 -2.33 11.63 1.08
C TYR A 180 -2.34 12.87 1.98
N THR A 181 -3.39 13.68 1.81
CA THR A 181 -3.69 14.82 2.69
C THR A 181 -4.14 14.34 4.08
N ASP A 182 -4.07 15.21 5.08
CA ASP A 182 -4.59 14.96 6.43
C ASP A 182 -6.08 14.62 6.40
N ALA A 183 -6.84 15.32 5.56
CA ALA A 183 -8.27 15.07 5.37
C ALA A 183 -8.54 13.66 4.80
N GLU A 184 -7.75 13.23 3.81
CA GLU A 184 -7.84 11.88 3.26
C GLU A 184 -7.44 10.82 4.30
N LEU A 185 -6.34 11.01 5.04
CA LEU A 185 -5.91 10.08 6.09
C LEU A 185 -6.92 10.00 7.24
N LYS A 186 -7.56 11.11 7.61
CA LYS A 186 -8.67 11.10 8.58
C LYS A 186 -9.87 10.32 8.03
N ARG A 187 -10.19 10.50 6.75
CA ARG A 187 -11.24 9.72 6.07
C ARG A 187 -10.88 8.23 6.01
N LEU A 188 -9.61 7.87 5.82
CA LEU A 188 -9.16 6.49 5.88
C LEU A 188 -9.49 5.86 7.23
N HIS A 189 -9.22 6.57 8.33
CA HIS A 189 -9.60 6.10 9.67
C HIS A 189 -11.10 5.84 9.76
N GLN A 190 -11.93 6.80 9.33
CA GLN A 190 -13.40 6.67 9.34
C GLN A 190 -13.91 5.49 8.50
N LEU A 191 -13.21 5.11 7.43
CA LEU A 191 -13.57 3.97 6.59
C LEU A 191 -13.26 2.62 7.26
N VAL A 192 -12.21 2.55 8.08
CA VAL A 192 -11.73 1.27 8.64
C VAL A 192 -12.12 1.07 10.10
N GLU A 193 -12.33 2.14 10.88
CA GLU A 193 -12.72 2.11 12.29
C GLU A 193 -13.98 1.24 12.57
N PRO A 194 -15.03 1.22 11.72
CA PRO A 194 -16.18 0.33 11.96
C PRO A 194 -15.79 -1.15 12.03
N LEU A 195 -14.78 -1.59 11.27
CA LEU A 195 -14.30 -2.97 11.32
C LEU A 195 -13.57 -3.28 12.63
N GLU A 196 -13.01 -2.28 13.30
CA GLU A 196 -12.41 -2.45 14.62
C GLU A 196 -13.50 -2.72 15.66
N ALA A 197 -14.63 -2.02 15.57
CA ALA A 197 -15.80 -2.24 16.41
C ALA A 197 -16.42 -3.64 16.19
N GLU A 198 -16.28 -4.20 14.99
CA GLU A 198 -16.63 -5.60 14.67
C GLU A 198 -15.60 -6.63 15.19
N GLY A 199 -14.55 -6.19 15.89
CA GLY A 199 -13.51 -7.07 16.45
C GLY A 199 -12.44 -7.50 15.46
N LYS A 200 -12.37 -6.91 14.26
CA LYS A 200 -11.41 -7.29 13.22
C LYS A 200 -10.00 -6.79 13.56
N GLN A 201 -9.00 -7.58 13.15
CA GLN A 201 -7.61 -7.14 13.09
C GLN A 201 -7.39 -6.39 11.78
N ILE A 202 -7.11 -5.09 11.86
CA ILE A 202 -6.99 -4.23 10.69
C ILE A 202 -5.52 -4.04 10.32
N TYR A 203 -5.19 -4.29 9.05
CA TYR A 203 -3.88 -4.06 8.45
C TYR A 203 -4.01 -3.00 7.37
N VAL A 204 -3.29 -1.89 7.51
CA VAL A 204 -3.27 -0.77 6.55
C VAL A 204 -1.87 -0.64 5.97
N LEU A 205 -1.70 -1.03 4.71
CA LEU A 205 -0.40 -1.04 4.03
C LEU A 205 -0.36 0.03 2.94
N PHE A 206 0.54 1.00 3.12
CA PHE A 206 0.78 2.03 2.11
C PHE A 206 1.74 1.53 1.03
N ASN A 207 1.39 1.77 -0.24
CA ASN A 207 2.16 1.36 -1.42
C ASN A 207 2.35 2.51 -2.43
N ASN A 208 1.96 3.74 -2.08
CA ASN A 208 2.24 4.94 -2.87
C ASN A 208 3.70 5.41 -2.67
N LEU A 209 4.18 6.32 -3.52
CA LEU A 209 5.57 6.78 -3.48
C LEU A 209 5.96 7.53 -2.20
N SER A 210 4.99 8.18 -1.55
CA SER A 210 5.17 8.80 -0.21
C SER A 210 4.80 7.86 0.93
N MET A 211 4.75 6.54 0.71
CA MET A 211 4.23 5.57 1.70
C MET A 211 4.86 5.66 3.09
N PHE A 212 6.15 6.01 3.20
CA PHE A 212 6.80 6.17 4.50
C PHE A 212 6.19 7.33 5.29
N ASP A 213 6.12 8.51 4.65
CA ASP A 213 5.62 9.74 5.27
C ASP A 213 4.13 9.60 5.58
N ASP A 214 3.34 9.04 4.64
CA ASP A 214 1.89 8.86 4.81
C ASP A 214 1.56 7.81 5.89
N ALA A 215 2.29 6.69 5.94
CA ALA A 215 2.12 5.69 6.99
C ALA A 215 2.50 6.26 8.36
N LEU A 216 3.59 7.04 8.45
CA LEU A 216 4.01 7.67 9.69
C LEU A 216 2.97 8.70 10.17
N ARG A 217 2.49 9.55 9.27
CA ARG A 217 1.43 10.54 9.55
C ARG A 217 0.15 9.86 10.02
N PHE A 218 -0.28 8.79 9.35
CA PHE A 218 -1.47 8.04 9.74
C PHE A 218 -1.30 7.36 11.10
N MET A 219 -0.17 6.71 11.35
CA MET A 219 0.14 6.09 12.64
C MET A 219 0.15 7.12 13.77
N ARG A 220 0.78 8.29 13.58
CA ARG A 220 0.75 9.38 14.56
C ARG A 220 -0.66 9.89 14.81
N TYR A 221 -1.47 10.06 13.76
CA TYR A 221 -2.85 10.45 13.92
C TYR A 221 -3.66 9.44 14.76
N LEU A 222 -3.46 8.13 14.58
CA LEU A 222 -4.11 7.12 15.41
C LEU A 222 -3.67 7.18 16.89
N GLU A 223 -2.42 7.59 17.16
CA GLU A 223 -1.86 7.70 18.51
C GLU A 223 -2.26 9.01 19.23
N THR A 224 -2.26 10.14 18.50
CA THR A 224 -2.33 11.48 19.10
C THR A 224 -3.53 12.30 18.64
N ASN A 225 -4.33 11.79 17.69
CA ASN A 225 -5.41 12.50 17.02
C ASN A 225 -4.94 13.81 16.33
N SER A 226 -3.66 13.89 15.98
CA SER A 226 -3.04 15.02 15.28
C SER A 226 -2.05 14.54 14.22
N PHE A 227 -1.90 15.32 13.15
CA PHE A 227 -0.94 15.01 12.09
C PHE A 227 0.36 15.80 12.30
N PRO A 228 1.53 15.18 12.10
CA PRO A 228 2.76 15.93 11.99
C PRO A 228 2.78 16.74 10.69
N SER A 229 3.40 17.93 10.73
CA SER A 229 3.61 18.77 9.55
C SER A 229 4.33 18.00 8.43
N LEU A 230 3.95 18.28 7.19
CA LEU A 230 4.57 17.69 6.01
C LEU A 230 6.07 18.01 5.87
N THR A 231 6.45 19.25 6.20
CA THR A 231 7.81 19.76 5.96
C THR A 231 8.44 20.44 7.18
N GLY A 232 7.68 20.61 8.27
CA GLY A 232 8.08 21.39 9.45
C GLY A 232 8.00 22.91 9.24
N THR A 233 7.54 23.36 8.07
CA THR A 233 7.47 24.77 7.65
C THR A 233 6.22 24.99 6.81
N VAL A 234 5.83 26.25 6.64
CA VAL A 234 4.70 26.65 5.77
C VAL A 234 5.15 27.60 4.67
N GLY A 235 4.26 27.87 3.72
CA GLY A 235 4.47 28.83 2.64
C GLY A 235 5.60 28.43 1.68
N LEU A 236 6.37 29.42 1.22
CA LEU A 236 7.44 29.18 0.23
C LEU A 236 8.56 28.29 0.78
N GLU A 237 8.80 28.26 2.08
CA GLU A 237 9.80 27.36 2.69
C GLU A 237 9.33 25.89 2.65
N SER A 238 8.02 25.63 2.78
CA SER A 238 7.46 24.28 2.56
C SER A 238 7.61 23.85 1.10
N VAL A 239 7.36 24.77 0.16
CA VAL A 239 7.59 24.51 -1.27
C VAL A 239 9.07 24.21 -1.53
N LYS A 240 9.96 25.02 -0.98
CA LYS A 240 11.40 24.86 -1.12
C LYS A 240 11.86 23.49 -0.64
N SER A 241 11.46 23.04 0.55
CA SER A 241 11.91 21.76 1.11
C SER A 241 11.49 20.54 0.27
N VAL A 242 10.34 20.62 -0.41
CA VAL A 242 9.90 19.56 -1.34
C VAL A 242 10.69 19.60 -2.65
N MET A 243 11.07 20.79 -3.11
CA MET A 243 11.70 21.00 -4.41
C MET A 243 13.24 20.99 -4.38
N GLU A 244 13.88 21.20 -3.22
CA GLU A 244 15.32 21.43 -3.07
C GLU A 244 16.19 20.29 -3.63
N LYS A 245 15.73 19.03 -3.52
CA LYS A 245 16.45 17.84 -3.97
C LYS A 245 16.30 17.59 -5.48
N THR A 246 15.61 18.47 -6.19
CA THR A 246 15.43 18.37 -7.63
C THR A 246 16.71 18.73 -8.35
N ARG A 247 17.09 17.94 -9.34
CA ARG A 247 18.19 18.29 -10.24
C ARG A 247 17.73 19.36 -11.23
N TYR A 248 18.43 20.49 -11.23
CA TYR A 248 18.28 21.59 -12.19
C TYR A 248 19.44 21.59 -13.21
N PRO A 249 19.29 22.23 -14.38
CA PRO A 249 18.09 22.93 -14.86
C PRO A 249 16.91 21.97 -15.14
N ALA A 250 15.68 22.46 -14.93
CA ALA A 250 14.47 21.67 -15.13
C ALA A 250 13.35 22.50 -15.76
N THR A 251 12.62 21.93 -16.72
CA THR A 251 11.45 22.59 -17.32
C THR A 251 10.23 22.49 -16.40
N LYS A 252 9.29 23.44 -16.50
CA LYS A 252 7.99 23.37 -15.80
C LYS A 252 7.31 22.00 -15.95
N SER A 253 7.31 21.43 -17.16
CA SER A 253 6.73 20.10 -17.43
C SER A 253 7.43 18.97 -16.65
N VAL A 254 8.77 19.02 -16.56
CA VAL A 254 9.54 18.05 -15.76
C VAL A 254 9.21 18.20 -14.26
N LEU A 255 9.11 19.42 -13.75
CA LEU A 255 8.74 19.70 -12.36
C LEU A 255 7.34 19.16 -12.04
N LEU A 256 6.34 19.47 -12.87
CA LEU A 256 4.97 18.95 -12.75
C LEU A 256 4.92 17.42 -12.74
N LYS A 257 5.63 16.78 -13.68
CA LYS A 257 5.66 15.31 -13.78
C LYS A 257 6.32 14.64 -12.57
N LYS A 258 7.38 15.25 -12.02
CA LYS A 258 8.17 14.67 -10.93
C LYS A 258 7.60 14.96 -9.55
N LEU A 259 7.10 16.16 -9.32
CA LEU A 259 6.75 16.65 -7.99
C LEU A 259 5.30 17.14 -7.89
N GLY A 260 4.58 17.32 -8.99
CA GLY A 260 3.23 17.91 -8.95
C GLY A 260 2.22 17.13 -8.09
N TRP A 261 2.50 15.86 -7.80
CA TRP A 261 1.68 14.99 -6.94
C TRP A 261 2.05 15.07 -5.45
N ARG A 262 3.16 15.72 -5.10
CA ARG A 262 3.59 15.95 -3.71
C ARG A 262 2.76 17.08 -3.10
N LEU A 263 2.57 17.00 -1.79
CA LEU A 263 1.90 18.04 -1.01
C LEU A 263 2.92 19.01 -0.40
N VAL A 264 2.47 20.24 -0.21
CA VAL A 264 3.13 21.30 0.56
C VAL A 264 2.10 21.94 1.50
N GLU A 265 2.56 22.56 2.57
CA GLU A 265 1.72 23.33 3.50
C GLU A 265 1.87 24.82 3.19
N VAL A 266 0.81 25.45 2.68
CA VAL A 266 0.86 26.90 2.37
C VAL A 266 0.59 27.75 3.60
N GLU A 267 -0.23 27.23 4.51
CA GLU A 267 -0.53 27.76 5.83
C GLU A 267 -0.65 26.55 6.79
N GLU A 268 -0.68 26.80 8.10
CA GLU A 268 -0.84 25.72 9.08
C GLU A 268 -2.16 24.96 8.85
N GLY A 269 -2.07 23.64 8.70
CA GLY A 269 -3.21 22.76 8.40
C GLY A 269 -3.76 22.87 6.96
N LYS A 270 -3.19 23.72 6.10
CA LYS A 270 -3.65 23.92 4.72
C LYS A 270 -2.68 23.30 3.72
N GLN A 271 -3.02 22.09 3.29
CA GLN A 271 -2.23 21.31 2.34
C GLN A 271 -2.73 21.51 0.91
N VAL A 272 -1.80 21.74 -0.02
CA VAL A 272 -2.10 21.79 -1.47
C VAL A 272 -1.14 20.92 -2.24
N LYS A 273 -1.58 20.40 -3.39
CA LYS A 273 -0.67 19.71 -4.30
C LYS A 273 0.21 20.71 -5.02
N LEU A 274 1.49 20.38 -5.16
CA LEU A 274 2.45 21.27 -5.81
C LEU A 274 2.07 21.57 -7.27
N ASN A 275 1.31 20.70 -7.94
CA ASN A 275 0.79 20.99 -9.28
C ASN A 275 -0.14 22.21 -9.33
N GLU A 276 -0.88 22.52 -8.27
CA GLU A 276 -1.77 23.68 -8.21
C GLU A 276 -0.96 24.97 -8.25
N LEU A 277 0.16 25.01 -7.51
CA LEU A 277 1.10 26.13 -7.51
C LEU A 277 1.88 26.22 -8.84
N LEU A 278 2.44 25.10 -9.30
CA LEU A 278 3.27 25.06 -10.50
C LEU A 278 2.48 25.32 -11.79
N LYS A 279 1.16 25.10 -11.81
CA LYS A 279 0.35 25.45 -12.99
C LYS A 279 0.36 26.95 -13.28
N GLY A 280 0.48 27.79 -12.26
CA GLY A 280 0.47 29.26 -12.37
C GLY A 280 1.76 29.90 -12.91
N ILE A 281 2.90 29.21 -12.87
CA ILE A 281 4.20 29.80 -13.24
C ILE A 281 4.46 29.76 -14.77
N PRO A 282 5.32 30.62 -15.33
CA PRO A 282 5.66 30.59 -16.76
C PRO A 282 6.18 29.24 -17.28
N SER A 283 5.85 28.89 -18.52
CA SER A 283 6.40 27.68 -19.15
C SER A 283 7.82 27.92 -19.67
N LYS A 284 8.81 27.74 -18.80
CA LYS A 284 10.25 27.88 -19.12
C LYS A 284 11.10 26.80 -18.44
N THR A 285 12.41 26.86 -18.71
CA THR A 285 13.43 26.14 -17.96
C THR A 285 13.85 26.99 -16.76
N TYR A 286 13.89 26.37 -15.59
CA TYR A 286 14.34 26.98 -14.35
C TYR A 286 15.75 26.47 -14.03
N GLY A 287 16.66 27.38 -13.70
CA GLY A 287 18.04 27.10 -13.33
C GLY A 287 18.22 26.65 -11.89
N SER A 288 17.29 26.99 -10.99
CA SER A 288 17.33 26.61 -9.58
C SER A 288 15.93 26.59 -8.94
N VAL A 289 15.85 26.16 -7.68
CA VAL A 289 14.61 26.23 -6.89
C VAL A 289 14.21 27.67 -6.59
N GLU A 290 15.17 28.57 -6.36
CA GLU A 290 14.92 29.99 -6.10
C GLU A 290 14.22 30.68 -7.28
N GLU A 291 14.60 30.32 -8.52
CA GLU A 291 13.91 30.84 -9.70
C GLU A 291 12.46 30.38 -9.78
N VAL A 292 12.15 29.16 -9.34
CA VAL A 292 10.77 28.67 -9.28
C VAL A 292 9.98 29.42 -8.22
N LEU A 293 10.55 29.57 -7.02
CA LEU A 293 9.89 30.20 -5.87
C LEU A 293 9.51 31.66 -6.16
N ARG A 294 10.33 32.42 -6.91
CA ARG A 294 10.01 33.80 -7.32
C ARG A 294 8.76 33.92 -8.19
N GLU A 295 8.38 32.85 -8.90
CA GLU A 295 7.22 32.84 -9.78
C GLU A 295 5.96 32.29 -9.09
N ILE A 296 6.10 31.61 -7.95
CA ILE A 296 4.97 31.06 -7.19
C ILE A 296 4.26 32.19 -6.44
N LYS A 297 2.92 32.18 -6.54
CA LYS A 297 2.02 33.03 -5.76
C LYS A 297 1.23 32.13 -4.82
N LEU A 298 1.26 32.45 -3.53
CA LEU A 298 0.52 31.75 -2.48
C LEU A 298 -0.78 32.50 -2.17
#